data_AF-A0A853FSX5-F1
#
_entry.id   AF-A0A853FSX5-F1
#
_cell.length_a   1.000
_cell.length_b   1.000
_cell.length_c   1.000
_cell.angle_alpha   90.00
_cell.angle_beta   90.00
_cell.angle_gamma   90.00
#
_symmetry.space_group_name_H-M   'P 1'
#
loop_
_entity.id
_entity.type
_entity.pdbx_description
1 polymer ?
#
loop_
_entity_poly.entity_id
_entity_poly.type
_entity_poly.pdbx_seq_one_letter_code
_entity_poly.pdbx_strand_id
1 'polypeptide(L)'
;MPDLRAALEAASRPGLLRYLAGVIHGFTIMARDPDTSSERRAAINNCIHYIAGHLRGLSDPAAPLDLWRLDGILEQAARLNSGLAADLEAELRRPGA
;
A
#
# COMPACT_ATOMS: atom_id res chain seq x y z
N MET A 1 7.15 -4.88 10.84
CA MET A 1 8.26 -4.76 9.89
C MET A 1 8.92 -3.39 10.07
N PRO A 2 9.92 -3.27 10.94
CA PRO A 2 10.56 -1.98 11.23
C PRO A 2 11.26 -1.37 10.01
N ASP A 3 11.64 -2.19 9.02
CA ASP A 3 12.31 -1.76 7.78
C ASP A 3 11.35 -1.02 6.81
N LEU A 4 10.13 -1.52 6.62
CA LEU A 4 9.16 -0.91 5.68
C LEU A 4 8.74 0.51 6.09
N ARG A 5 8.56 0.75 7.40
CA ARG A 5 8.22 2.10 7.89
C ARG A 5 9.28 3.11 7.49
N ALA A 6 10.53 2.82 7.80
CA ALA A 6 11.65 3.69 7.47
C ALA A 6 11.78 3.91 5.95
N ALA A 7 11.55 2.84 5.15
CA ALA A 7 11.54 2.96 3.70
C ALA A 7 10.45 3.90 3.19
N LEU A 8 9.23 3.86 3.76
CA LEU A 8 8.13 4.76 3.38
C LEU A 8 8.36 6.20 3.84
N GLU A 9 8.94 6.42 5.02
CA GLU A 9 9.31 7.75 5.52
C GLU A 9 10.41 8.40 4.65
N ALA A 10 11.36 7.60 4.17
CA ALA A 10 12.46 8.06 3.32
C ALA A 10 12.09 8.11 1.83
N ALA A 11 10.93 7.56 1.43
CA ALA A 11 10.53 7.47 0.03
C ALA A 11 10.34 8.85 -0.60
N SER A 12 10.73 8.97 -1.87
CA SER A 12 10.31 10.10 -2.69
C SER A 12 8.78 10.12 -2.81
N ARG A 13 8.18 11.29 -3.05
CA ARG A 13 6.73 11.37 -3.30
C ARG A 13 6.30 10.44 -4.44
N PRO A 14 6.95 10.43 -5.62
CA PRO A 14 6.63 9.47 -6.67
C PRO A 14 6.72 8.01 -6.23
N GLY A 15 7.72 7.66 -5.42
CA GLY A 15 7.91 6.30 -4.90
C GLY A 15 6.82 5.88 -3.95
N LEU A 16 6.40 6.78 -3.06
CA LEU A 16 5.26 6.57 -2.19
C LEU A 16 3.97 6.35 -3.00
N LEU A 17 3.70 7.19 -4.01
CA LEU A 17 2.51 7.04 -4.85
C LEU A 17 2.52 5.73 -5.64
N ARG A 18 3.68 5.33 -6.17
CA ARG A 18 3.86 4.02 -6.83
C ARG A 18 3.62 2.87 -5.88
N TYR A 19 4.19 2.92 -4.68
CA TYR A 19 3.97 1.91 -3.66
C TYR A 19 2.48 1.75 -3.32
N LEU A 20 1.76 2.86 -3.09
CA LEU A 20 0.31 2.82 -2.81
C LEU A 20 -0.49 2.24 -3.99
N ALA A 21 -0.14 2.61 -5.23
CA ALA A 21 -0.74 2.02 -6.42
C ALA A 21 -0.46 0.51 -6.51
N GLY A 22 0.75 0.08 -6.17
CA GLY A 22 1.16 -1.32 -6.10
C GLY A 22 0.40 -2.09 -5.03
N VAL A 23 0.18 -1.51 -3.84
CA VAL A 23 -0.66 -2.11 -2.78
C VAL A 23 -2.09 -2.32 -3.27
N ILE A 24 -2.69 -1.31 -3.91
CA ILE A 24 -4.02 -1.44 -4.52
C ILE A 24 -4.02 -2.59 -5.54
N HIS A 25 -3.02 -2.64 -6.42
CA HIS A 25 -2.91 -3.71 -7.41
C HIS A 25 -2.80 -5.08 -6.75
N GLY A 26 -1.96 -5.25 -5.73
CA GLY A 26 -1.83 -6.49 -4.99
C GLY A 26 -3.14 -6.97 -4.38
N PHE A 27 -3.93 -6.06 -3.80
CA PHE A 27 -5.27 -6.37 -3.32
C PHE A 27 -6.23 -6.76 -4.45
N THR A 28 -6.17 -6.11 -5.62
CA THR A 28 -7.01 -6.51 -6.76
C THR A 28 -6.68 -7.92 -7.26
N ILE A 29 -5.40 -8.33 -7.22
CA ILE A 29 -4.99 -9.72 -7.51
C ILE A 29 -5.62 -10.68 -6.49
N MET A 30 -5.49 -10.38 -5.20
CA MET A 30 -6.05 -11.22 -4.13
C MET A 30 -7.58 -11.33 -4.22
N ALA A 31 -8.28 -10.25 -4.55
CA ALA A 31 -9.73 -10.25 -4.69
C ALA A 31 -10.25 -11.11 -5.86
N ARG A 32 -9.41 -11.31 -6.88
CA ARG A 32 -9.72 -12.11 -8.08
C ARG A 32 -9.54 -13.61 -7.90
N ASP A 33 -8.93 -14.05 -6.80
CA ASP A 33 -8.82 -15.45 -6.48
C ASP A 33 -10.22 -16.09 -6.34
N PRO A 34 -10.57 -17.11 -7.15
CA PRO A 34 -11.89 -17.72 -7.14
C PRO A 34 -12.25 -18.32 -5.78
N ASP A 35 -11.25 -18.80 -5.03
CA ASP A 35 -11.43 -19.48 -3.74
C ASP A 35 -11.57 -18.51 -2.56
N THR A 36 -11.36 -17.20 -2.80
CA THR A 36 -11.56 -16.18 -1.77
C THR A 36 -13.05 -16.06 -1.42
N SER A 37 -13.41 -16.10 -0.14
CA SER A 37 -14.81 -15.94 0.29
C SER A 37 -15.34 -14.52 0.03
N SER A 38 -16.66 -14.36 -0.03
CA SER A 38 -17.31 -13.04 -0.19
C SER A 38 -16.95 -12.06 0.94
N GLU A 39 -16.88 -12.55 2.18
CA GLU A 39 -16.47 -11.75 3.34
C GLU A 39 -15.02 -11.28 3.20
N ARG A 40 -14.12 -12.17 2.77
CA ARG A 40 -12.72 -11.82 2.54
C ARG A 40 -12.55 -10.86 1.36
N ARG A 41 -13.33 -11.02 0.29
CA ARG A 41 -13.39 -10.03 -0.81
C ARG A 41 -13.87 -8.67 -0.33
N ALA A 42 -14.89 -8.61 0.52
CA ALA A 42 -15.35 -7.34 1.10
C ALA A 42 -14.27 -6.69 1.97
N ALA A 43 -13.57 -7.47 2.79
CA ALA A 43 -12.45 -6.97 3.58
C ALA A 43 -11.31 -6.42 2.70
N ILE A 44 -10.94 -7.13 1.63
CA ILE A 44 -9.94 -6.67 0.66
C ILE A 44 -10.39 -5.38 -0.03
N ASN A 45 -11.66 -5.29 -0.43
CA ASN A 45 -12.21 -4.10 -1.07
C ASN A 45 -12.16 -2.88 -0.13
N ASN A 46 -12.41 -3.08 1.16
CA ASN A 46 -12.25 -2.01 2.17
C ASN A 46 -10.79 -1.54 2.26
N CYS A 47 -9.82 -2.47 2.23
CA CYS A 47 -8.39 -2.12 2.19
C CYS A 47 -8.04 -1.31 0.93
N ILE A 48 -8.56 -1.70 -0.24
CA ILE A 48 -8.39 -0.96 -1.51
C ILE A 48 -8.91 0.47 -1.36
N HIS A 49 -10.13 0.66 -0.88
CA HIS A 49 -10.72 1.99 -0.72
C HIS A 49 -9.93 2.86 0.27
N TYR A 50 -9.46 2.26 1.37
CA TYR A 50 -8.67 2.97 2.36
C TYR A 50 -7.34 3.47 1.77
N ILE A 51 -6.59 2.59 1.09
CA ILE A 51 -5.34 2.96 0.43
C ILE A 51 -5.57 3.94 -0.72
N ALA A 52 -6.64 3.77 -1.52
CA ALA A 52 -7.00 4.71 -2.58
C ALA A 52 -7.31 6.11 -2.03
N GLY A 53 -7.91 6.21 -0.84
CA GLY A 53 -8.10 7.47 -0.12
C GLY A 53 -6.78 8.16 0.22
N HIS A 54 -5.79 7.42 0.73
CA HIS A 54 -4.46 7.94 0.99
C HIS A 54 -3.75 8.35 -0.30
N LEU A 55 -3.79 7.52 -1.34
CA LEU A 55 -3.22 7.82 -2.65
C LEU A 55 -3.78 9.13 -3.19
N ARG A 56 -5.12 9.27 -3.25
CA ARG A 56 -5.79 10.50 -3.67
C ARG A 56 -5.32 11.71 -2.88
N GLY A 57 -5.24 11.59 -1.56
CA GLY A 57 -4.81 12.69 -0.70
C GLY A 57 -3.34 13.08 -0.90
N LEU A 58 -2.46 12.10 -1.09
CA LEU A 58 -1.01 12.32 -1.26
C LEU A 58 -0.64 12.70 -2.70
N SER A 59 -1.55 12.55 -3.66
CA SER A 59 -1.39 13.10 -5.01
C SER A 59 -1.37 14.64 -5.03
N ASP A 60 -1.88 15.30 -3.98
CA ASP A 60 -1.62 16.72 -3.74
C ASP A 60 -0.18 16.89 -3.25
N PRO A 61 0.69 17.63 -3.99
CA PRO A 61 2.07 17.84 -3.58
C PRO A 61 2.24 18.50 -2.20
N ALA A 62 1.25 19.31 -1.77
CA ALA A 62 1.27 20.01 -0.48
C ALA A 62 0.82 19.13 0.70
N ALA A 63 0.18 17.98 0.46
CA ALA A 63 -0.32 17.12 1.52
C ALA A 63 0.81 16.38 2.24
N PRO A 64 0.95 16.50 3.57
CA PRO A 64 2.00 15.80 4.30
C PRO A 64 1.74 14.29 4.38
N LEU A 65 2.82 13.51 4.45
CA LEU A 65 2.76 12.16 4.99
C LEU A 65 2.94 12.27 6.51
N ASP A 66 1.84 12.41 7.23
CA ASP A 66 1.85 12.41 8.70
C ASP A 66 1.90 10.97 9.27
N LEU A 67 2.15 10.87 10.58
CA LEU A 67 2.25 9.59 11.28
C LEU A 67 0.97 8.77 11.16
N TRP A 68 -0.20 9.42 11.21
CA TRP A 68 -1.49 8.73 11.14
C TRP A 68 -1.70 8.08 9.76
N ARG A 69 -1.38 8.79 8.68
CA ARG A 69 -1.42 8.24 7.32
C ARG A 69 -0.45 7.09 7.15
N LEU A 70 0.78 7.25 7.67
CA LEU A 70 1.79 6.21 7.58
C LEU A 70 1.35 4.94 8.33
N ASP A 71 0.81 5.08 9.53
CA ASP A 71 0.28 3.96 10.31
C ASP A 71 -0.87 3.27 9.59
N GLY A 72 -1.81 4.04 9.02
CA GLY A 72 -2.92 3.51 8.23
C GLY A 72 -2.44 2.76 6.99
N ILE A 73 -1.47 3.30 6.25
CA ILE A 73 -0.86 2.64 5.08
C ILE A 73 -0.21 1.32 5.48
N LEU A 74 0.58 1.31 6.56
CA LEU A 74 1.27 0.13 7.06
C LEU A 74 0.28 -0.94 7.52
N GLU A 75 -0.76 -0.55 8.28
CA GLU A 75 -1.77 -1.49 8.77
C GLU A 75 -2.49 -2.18 7.62
N GLN A 76 -2.88 -1.43 6.60
CA GLN A 76 -3.54 -2.04 5.44
C GLN A 76 -2.54 -2.88 4.63
N ALA A 77 -1.35 -2.38 4.32
CA ALA A 77 -0.35 -3.11 3.54
C ALA A 77 0.05 -4.46 4.19
N ALA A 78 0.06 -4.55 5.52
CA ALA A 78 0.32 -5.78 6.25
C ALA A 78 -0.70 -6.90 5.99
N ARG A 79 -1.85 -6.59 5.38
CA ARG A 79 -2.90 -7.55 4.99
C ARG A 79 -2.68 -8.16 3.61
N LEU A 80 -1.69 -7.68 2.84
CA LEU A 80 -1.25 -8.33 1.61
C LEU A 80 -0.69 -9.72 1.93
N ASN A 81 -0.73 -10.63 0.96
CA ASN A 81 0.05 -11.85 1.08
C ASN A 81 1.56 -11.53 1.06
N SER A 82 2.36 -12.40 1.66
CA SER A 82 3.79 -12.15 1.89
C SER A 82 4.60 -11.98 0.60
N GLY A 83 4.22 -12.65 -0.49
CA GLY A 83 4.89 -12.52 -1.79
C GLY A 83 4.71 -11.12 -2.37
N LEU A 84 3.45 -10.66 -2.47
CA LEU A 84 3.14 -9.33 -2.97
C LEU A 84 3.71 -8.23 -2.08
N ALA A 85 3.68 -8.41 -0.76
CA ALA A 85 4.30 -7.48 0.17
C ALA A 85 5.81 -7.37 -0.10
N ALA A 86 6.52 -8.50 -0.18
CA ALA A 86 7.97 -8.52 -0.44
C ALA A 86 8.35 -7.87 -1.78
N ASP A 87 7.57 -8.10 -2.84
CA ASP A 87 7.80 -7.50 -4.16
C ASP A 87 7.68 -5.98 -4.13
N LEU A 88 6.63 -5.46 -3.47
CA LEU A 88 6.41 -4.02 -3.33
C LEU A 88 7.47 -3.35 -2.45
N GLU A 89 7.89 -4.03 -1.39
CA GLU A 89 8.99 -3.56 -0.55
C GLU A 89 10.31 -3.49 -1.33
N ALA A 90 10.59 -4.48 -2.18
CA ALA A 90 11.78 -4.49 -3.02
C ALA A 90 11.75 -3.37 -4.08
N GLU A 91 10.57 -3.08 -4.64
CA GLU A 91 10.39 -1.97 -5.58
C GLU A 91 10.60 -0.61 -4.90
N LEU A 92 10.04 -0.41 -3.70
CA LEU A 92 10.18 0.83 -2.93
C LEU A 92 11.65 1.16 -2.61
N ARG A 93 12.47 0.14 -2.34
CA ARG A 93 13.90 0.31 -2.04
C ARG A 93 14.77 0.46 -3.30
N ARG A 94 14.20 0.36 -4.50
CA ARG A 94 14.97 0.45 -5.74
C ARG A 94 15.44 1.90 -5.98
N PRO A 95 16.72 2.14 -6.30
CA PRO A 95 17.20 3.48 -6.63
C PRO A 95 16.42 4.10 -7.79
N GLY A 96 15.91 5.32 -7.61
CA GLY A 96 15.10 6.01 -8.61
C GLY A 96 13.59 5.73 -8.53
N ALA A 97 13.15 4.94 -7.55
CA ALA A 97 11.75 4.89 -7.14
C ALA A 97 11.30 6.18 -6.44
#